data_AF-A0A511QIS6-F1
#
_entry.id   AF-A0A511QIS6-F1
#
_cell.length_a   1.000
_cell.length_b   1.000
_cell.length_c   1.000
_cell.angle_alpha   90.00
_cell.angle_beta   90.00
_cell.angle_gamma   90.00
#
_symmetry.space_group_name_H-M   'P 1'
#
loop_
_entity.id
_entity.type
_entity.pdbx_description
1 polymer ?
#
loop_
_entity_poly.entity_id
_entity_poly.type
_entity_poly.pdbx_seq_one_letter_code
_entity_poly.pdbx_strand_id
1 'polypeptide(L)'
;MNRLILVLLGALCVGQSVAAPRLPDVDTLQVSVRTIYPPELTHVEQAVKWLVEPLGYYVTTDYPAPQSAKSVLAQPIPTGAKMHRTMPVLHALQLLIGEDNTLIIDKQHHLISVGRGH
;
A
#
# COMPACT_ATOMS: atom_id res chain seq x y z
N MET A 1 -36.63 46.20 -29.33
CA MET A 1 -36.97 45.31 -28.20
C MET A 1 -36.53 43.85 -28.38
N ASN A 2 -35.77 43.47 -29.43
CA ASN A 2 -35.40 42.07 -29.70
C ASN A 2 -33.99 41.64 -29.26
N ARG A 3 -33.05 42.57 -29.01
CA ARG A 3 -31.67 42.22 -28.67
C ARG A 3 -31.46 41.84 -27.20
N LEU A 4 -32.31 42.36 -26.30
CA LEU A 4 -32.24 42.07 -24.86
C LEU A 4 -32.65 40.62 -24.54
N ILE A 5 -33.64 40.10 -25.27
CA ILE A 5 -34.16 38.73 -25.10
C ILE A 5 -33.12 37.69 -25.55
N LEU A 6 -32.36 37.99 -26.62
CA LEU A 6 -31.30 37.11 -27.12
C LEU A 6 -30.10 37.00 -26.15
N VAL A 7 -29.79 38.05 -25.39
CA VAL A 7 -28.72 38.01 -24.39
C VAL A 7 -29.15 37.23 -23.14
N LEU A 8 -30.41 37.35 -22.73
CA LEU A 8 -30.97 36.60 -21.59
C LEU A 8 -31.08 35.09 -21.87
N LEU A 9 -31.33 34.67 -23.11
CA LEU A 9 -31.36 33.24 -23.46
C LEU A 9 -29.96 32.60 -23.43
N GLY A 10 -28.89 33.34 -23.71
CA GLY A 10 -27.51 32.81 -23.70
C GLY A 10 -26.98 32.49 -22.30
N ALA A 11 -27.48 33.19 -21.27
CA ALA A 11 -27.03 33.00 -19.89
C ALA A 11 -27.58 31.73 -19.20
N LEU A 12 -28.65 31.14 -19.74
CA LEU A 12 -29.27 29.93 -19.18
C LEU A 12 -28.55 28.62 -19.61
N CYS A 13 -27.61 28.70 -20.55
CA CYS A 13 -26.87 27.54 -21.05
C CYS A 13 -25.48 27.36 -20.41
N VAL A 14 -25.15 28.12 -19.35
CA VAL A 14 -23.94 27.84 -18.55
C VAL A 14 -24.25 26.61 -17.68
N GLY A 15 -24.13 25.44 -18.28
CA GLY A 15 -24.29 24.16 -17.61
C GLY A 15 -23.39 24.11 -16.38
N GLN A 16 -23.97 23.79 -15.23
CA GLN A 16 -23.20 23.60 -14.01
C GLN A 16 -22.27 22.39 -14.22
N SER A 17 -20.97 22.62 -14.30
CA SER A 17 -19.97 21.56 -14.27
C SER A 17 -20.00 20.94 -12.87
N VAL A 18 -20.82 19.90 -12.68
CA VAL A 18 -20.81 19.08 -11.48
C VAL A 18 -19.54 18.25 -11.54
N ALA A 19 -18.58 18.54 -10.66
CA ALA A 19 -17.39 17.73 -10.53
C ALA A 19 -17.81 16.28 -10.21
N ALA A 20 -17.31 15.32 -10.99
CA ALA A 20 -17.55 13.91 -10.71
C ALA A 20 -17.04 13.60 -9.29
N PRO A 21 -17.78 12.80 -8.50
CA PRO A 21 -17.29 12.36 -7.21
C PRO A 21 -15.96 11.63 -7.39
N ARG A 22 -14.97 11.99 -6.58
CA ARG A 22 -13.68 11.28 -6.58
C ARG A 22 -13.94 9.81 -6.28
N LEU A 23 -13.33 8.92 -7.05
CA LEU A 23 -13.33 7.51 -6.72
C LEU A 23 -12.71 7.31 -5.33
N PRO A 24 -13.23 6.37 -4.53
CA PRO A 24 -12.62 6.04 -3.25
C PRO A 24 -11.18 5.56 -3.47
N ASP A 25 -10.32 5.89 -2.52
CA ASP A 25 -8.91 5.49 -2.57
C ASP A 25 -8.80 3.96 -2.53
N VAL A 26 -7.96 3.39 -3.38
CA VAL A 26 -7.81 1.93 -3.49
C VAL A 26 -6.76 1.48 -2.49
N ASP A 27 -7.12 0.55 -1.60
CA ASP A 27 -6.15 -0.08 -0.69
C ASP A 27 -5.21 -1.01 -1.45
N THR A 28 -4.04 -0.48 -1.84
CA THR A 28 -3.05 -1.20 -2.65
C THR A 28 -2.49 -2.44 -1.96
N LEU A 29 -2.56 -2.52 -0.62
CA LEU A 29 -2.11 -3.69 0.14
C LEU A 29 -3.07 -4.89 0.03
N GLN A 30 -4.27 -4.69 -0.50
CA GLN A 30 -5.24 -5.77 -0.78
C GLN A 30 -5.11 -6.33 -2.20
N VAL A 31 -4.28 -5.71 -3.04
CA VAL A 31 -4.04 -6.18 -4.41
C VAL A 31 -3.30 -7.51 -4.37
N SER A 32 -3.66 -8.42 -5.28
CA SER A 32 -3.00 -9.72 -5.40
C SER A 32 -1.64 -9.61 -6.08
N VAL A 33 -0.63 -10.22 -5.47
CA VAL A 33 0.75 -10.29 -5.99
C VAL A 33 1.24 -11.73 -6.06
N ARG A 34 2.19 -11.98 -6.96
CA ARG A 34 2.91 -13.27 -7.02
C ARG A 34 4.09 -13.23 -6.06
N THR A 35 4.18 -14.23 -5.19
CA THR A 35 5.30 -14.42 -4.26
C THR A 35 6.48 -15.10 -4.96
N ILE A 36 7.02 -14.42 -5.98
CA ILE A 36 8.23 -14.83 -6.70
C ILE A 36 9.28 -13.74 -6.44
N TYR A 37 10.20 -14.04 -5.55
CA TYR A 37 11.28 -13.13 -5.18
C TYR A 37 12.51 -13.37 -6.07
N PRO A 38 13.21 -12.30 -6.48
CA PRO A 38 14.53 -12.44 -7.07
C PRO A 38 15.47 -13.27 -6.18
N PRO A 39 16.31 -14.14 -6.76
CA PRO A 39 17.15 -15.08 -5.99
C PRO A 39 18.19 -14.40 -5.09
N GLU A 40 18.53 -13.14 -5.37
CA GLU A 40 19.43 -12.31 -4.56
C GLU A 40 18.79 -11.81 -3.25
N LEU A 41 17.45 -11.85 -3.12
CA LEU A 41 16.77 -11.45 -1.90
C LEU A 41 16.88 -12.60 -0.89
N THR A 42 17.55 -12.31 0.23
CA THR A 42 17.90 -13.31 1.24
C THR A 42 17.18 -13.08 2.56
N HIS A 43 16.84 -11.83 2.87
CA HIS A 43 16.26 -11.40 4.13
C HIS A 43 14.83 -10.88 3.98
N VAL A 44 14.06 -10.95 5.07
CA VAL A 44 12.66 -10.49 5.14
C VAL A 44 12.56 -9.02 4.75
N GLU A 45 13.45 -8.16 5.22
CA GLU A 45 13.46 -6.73 4.87
C GLU A 45 13.42 -6.50 3.35
N GLN A 46 14.26 -7.23 2.62
CA GLN A 46 14.41 -7.09 1.18
C GLN A 46 13.14 -7.55 0.46
N ALA A 47 12.57 -8.67 0.89
CA ALA A 47 11.33 -9.21 0.33
C ALA A 47 10.12 -8.30 0.63
N VAL A 48 10.05 -7.73 1.84
CA VAL A 48 9.01 -6.76 2.21
C VAL A 48 9.13 -5.52 1.31
N LYS A 49 10.32 -4.91 1.23
CA LYS A 49 10.58 -3.74 0.37
C LYS A 49 10.20 -4.00 -1.09
N TRP A 50 10.60 -5.16 -1.63
CA TRP A 50 10.26 -5.60 -2.98
C TRP A 50 8.75 -5.60 -3.26
N LEU A 51 7.93 -5.99 -2.29
CA LEU A 51 6.48 -6.02 -2.44
C LEU A 51 5.83 -4.65 -2.29
N VAL A 52 6.35 -3.78 -1.42
CA VAL A 52 5.60 -2.60 -0.94
C VAL A 52 6.10 -1.28 -1.52
N GLU A 53 7.38 -1.17 -1.89
CA GLU A 53 7.92 0.06 -2.50
C GLU A 53 7.24 0.39 -3.84
N PRO A 54 6.93 -0.56 -4.74
CA PRO A 54 6.15 -0.28 -5.95
C PRO A 54 4.73 0.22 -5.67
N LEU A 55 4.21 -0.02 -4.46
CA LEU A 55 2.89 0.42 -4.01
C LEU A 55 2.92 1.78 -3.29
N GLY A 56 4.11 2.38 -3.17
CA GLY A 56 4.33 3.66 -2.51
C GLY A 56 4.53 3.58 -1.00
N TYR A 57 4.67 2.38 -0.44
CA TYR A 57 4.94 2.17 0.98
C TYR A 57 6.43 2.03 1.28
N TYR A 58 6.84 2.50 2.46
CA TYR A 58 8.23 2.46 2.91
C TYR A 58 8.36 1.72 4.24
N VAL A 59 9.39 0.88 4.33
CA VAL A 59 9.69 0.16 5.58
C VAL A 59 10.49 1.06 6.51
N THR A 60 10.04 1.21 7.75
CA THR A 60 10.74 1.94 8.81
C THR A 60 11.07 1.03 9.98
N THR A 61 12.23 1.27 10.58
CA THR A 61 12.71 0.55 11.77
C THR A 61 13.23 1.48 12.87
N ASP A 62 13.20 2.79 12.60
CA ASP A 62 13.61 3.82 13.55
C ASP A 62 12.39 4.35 14.29
N TYR A 63 12.62 4.98 15.45
CA TYR A 63 11.54 5.51 16.29
C TYR A 63 10.54 6.34 15.45
N PRO A 64 9.22 6.09 15.54
CA PRO A 64 8.52 5.35 16.60
C PRO A 64 8.31 3.84 16.36
N ALA A 65 9.01 3.22 15.40
CA ALA A 65 8.92 1.78 15.17
C ALA A 65 9.31 0.94 16.41
N PRO A 66 8.76 -0.28 16.59
CA PRO A 66 9.17 -1.18 17.66
C PRO A 66 10.67 -1.51 17.59
N GLN A 67 11.32 -1.60 18.74
CA GLN A 67 12.75 -1.96 18.82
C GLN A 67 13.07 -3.33 18.18
N SER A 68 12.09 -4.24 18.19
CA SER A 68 12.21 -5.56 17.56
C SER A 68 12.24 -5.51 16.03
N ALA A 69 11.82 -4.41 15.38
CA ALA A 69 11.64 -4.32 13.94
C ALA A 69 12.90 -4.74 13.17
N LYS A 70 14.06 -4.19 13.55
CA LYS A 70 15.36 -4.53 12.94
C LYS A 70 15.65 -6.01 13.04
N SER A 71 15.41 -6.62 14.20
CA SER A 71 15.69 -8.05 14.43
C SER A 71 14.75 -9.00 13.67
N VAL A 72 13.50 -8.60 13.42
CA VAL A 72 12.52 -9.40 12.67
C VAL A 72 12.82 -9.30 11.18
N LEU A 73 13.05 -8.09 10.67
CA LEU A 73 13.33 -7.86 9.25
C LEU A 73 14.70 -8.41 8.81
N ALA A 74 15.67 -8.49 9.72
CA ALA A 74 16.97 -9.11 9.47
C ALA A 74 16.93 -10.66 9.44
N GLN A 75 15.77 -11.30 9.58
CA GLN A 75 15.67 -12.75 9.46
C GLN A 75 15.75 -13.20 8.00
N PRO A 76 16.20 -14.43 7.72
CA PRO A 76 16.13 -14.99 6.37
C PRO A 76 14.67 -15.16 5.94
N ILE A 77 14.41 -15.07 4.63
CA ILE A 77 13.06 -15.30 4.07
C ILE A 77 12.58 -16.72 4.45
N PRO A 78 11.43 -16.85 5.14
CA PRO A 78 10.89 -18.16 5.52
C PRO A 78 10.63 -19.05 4.31
N THR A 79 10.88 -20.36 4.43
CA THR A 79 10.64 -21.33 3.34
C THR A 79 9.19 -21.29 2.86
N GLY A 80 8.23 -21.12 3.78
CA GLY A 80 6.81 -21.00 3.44
C GLY A 80 6.48 -19.80 2.56
N ALA A 81 7.23 -18.70 2.70
CA ALA A 81 7.05 -17.51 1.87
C ALA A 81 7.62 -17.68 0.46
N LYS A 82 8.58 -18.59 0.24
CA LYS A 82 9.18 -18.88 -1.07
C LYS A 82 8.29 -19.71 -1.99
N MET A 83 7.16 -20.21 -1.50
CA MET A 83 6.22 -20.94 -2.34
C MET A 83 5.61 -20.01 -3.38
N HIS A 84 5.67 -20.40 -4.66
CA HIS A 84 5.07 -19.62 -5.76
C HIS A 84 3.55 -19.66 -5.67
N ARG A 85 2.96 -18.59 -5.13
CA ARG A 85 1.52 -18.43 -4.96
C ARG A 85 1.10 -17.03 -5.38
N THR A 86 -0.20 -16.85 -5.58
CA THR A 86 -0.81 -15.52 -5.75
C THR A 86 -1.69 -15.26 -4.54
N MET A 87 -1.48 -14.13 -3.86
CA MET A 87 -2.22 -13.75 -2.66
C MET A 87 -2.18 -12.23 -2.46
N PRO A 88 -3.05 -11.66 -1.61
CA PRO A 88 -2.97 -10.25 -1.24
C PRO A 88 -1.61 -9.88 -0.66
N VAL A 89 -1.10 -8.68 -0.96
CA VAL A 89 0.18 -8.17 -0.43
C VAL A 89 0.21 -8.30 1.09
N LEU A 90 -0.87 -7.91 1.77
CA LEU A 90 -0.98 -8.02 3.22
C LEU A 90 -0.71 -9.43 3.75
N HIS A 91 -1.22 -10.46 3.05
CA HIS A 91 -1.00 -11.85 3.44
C HIS A 91 0.45 -12.29 3.18
N ALA A 92 1.02 -11.87 2.04
CA ALA A 92 2.43 -12.13 1.74
C ALA A 92 3.35 -11.50 2.79
N LEU A 93 3.05 -10.26 3.22
CA LEU A 93 3.77 -9.59 4.31
C LEU A 93 3.67 -10.37 5.62
N GLN A 94 2.48 -10.83 6.01
CA GLN A 94 2.32 -11.63 7.23
C GLN A 94 3.14 -12.93 7.18
N LEU A 95 3.17 -13.62 6.04
CA LEU A 95 4.00 -14.82 5.86
C LEU A 95 5.49 -14.52 5.94
N LEU A 96 5.93 -13.38 5.39
CA LEU A 96 7.32 -12.95 5.41
C LEU A 96 7.80 -12.65 6.82
N ILE A 97 6.99 -11.93 7.60
CA ILE A 97 7.36 -11.55 8.97
C ILE A 97 7.17 -12.71 9.95
N GLY A 98 6.38 -13.73 9.61
CA GLY A 98 6.05 -14.85 10.47
C GLY A 98 4.79 -14.61 11.31
N GLU A 99 4.11 -15.68 11.69
CA GLU A 99 2.79 -15.62 12.37
C GLU A 99 2.86 -15.04 13.78
N ASP A 100 4.01 -15.15 14.45
CA ASP A 100 4.24 -14.63 15.81
C ASP A 100 4.61 -13.14 15.85
N ASN A 101 4.62 -12.46 14.70
CA ASN A 101 5.01 -11.05 14.59
C ASN A 101 3.83 -10.20 14.11
N THR A 102 3.79 -8.95 14.59
CA THR A 102 2.75 -7.98 14.28
C THR A 102 3.18 -7.08 13.14
N LEU A 103 2.37 -7.01 12.09
CA LEU A 103 2.52 -6.01 11.03
C LEU A 103 1.85 -4.69 11.47
N ILE A 104 2.60 -3.60 11.41
CA ILE A 104 2.12 -2.25 11.76
C ILE A 104 2.10 -1.42 10.49
N ILE A 105 0.94 -0.85 10.17
CA ILE A 105 0.71 -0.15 8.90
C ILE A 105 0.16 1.24 9.19
N ASP A 106 0.89 2.24 8.75
CA ASP A 106 0.43 3.62 8.68
C ASP A 106 -0.02 3.92 7.24
N LYS A 107 -1.33 3.83 7.00
CA LYS A 107 -1.93 4.12 5.70
C LYS A 107 -1.89 5.61 5.33
N GLN A 108 -1.74 6.51 6.30
CA GLN A 108 -1.74 7.94 6.05
C GLN A 108 -0.37 8.42 5.54
N HIS A 109 0.71 7.85 6.08
CA HIS A 109 2.08 8.22 5.73
C HIS A 109 2.78 7.17 4.84
N HIS A 110 2.05 6.12 4.46
CA HIS A 110 2.55 4.98 3.68
C HIS A 110 3.78 4.32 4.34
N LEU A 111 3.73 4.12 5.65
CA LEU A 111 4.81 3.47 6.39
C LEU A 111 4.40 2.06 6.83
N ILE A 112 5.36 1.15 6.76
CA ILE A 112 5.24 -0.23 7.26
C ILE A 112 6.35 -0.46 8.28
N SER A 113 5.98 -1.06 9.40
CA SER A 113 6.91 -1.54 10.41
C SER A 113 6.45 -2.89 10.94
N VAL A 114 7.30 -3.56 11.70
CA VAL A 114 6.98 -4.86 12.30
C VAL A 114 7.35 -4.85 13.78
N GLY A 115 6.56 -5.55 14.59
CA GLY A 115 6.80 -5.81 15.99
C GLY A 115 6.92 -7.30 16.25
N ARG A 116 7.72 -7.70 17.24
CA ARG A 116 7.56 -9.03 17.82
C ARG A 116 6.21 -9.08 18.53
N GLY A 117 5.50 -10.20 18.41
CA GLY A 117 4.13 -10.36 18.89
C GLY A 117 3.88 -9.75 20.26
N HIS A 118 2.70 -9.14 20.39
CA HIS A 118 2.11 -8.76 21.66
C HIS A 118 1.46 -9.98 22.33
#